data_AF-E0VYN5-F1
#
_entry.id   AF-E0VYN5-F1
#
_cell.length_a   1.000
_cell.length_b   1.000
_cell.length_c   1.000
_cell.angle_alpha   90.00
_cell.angle_beta   90.00
_cell.angle_gamma   90.00
#
_symmetry.space_group_name_H-M   'P 1'
#
loop_
_entity.id
_entity.type
_entity.pdbx_description
1 polymer ?
#
loop_
_entity_poly.entity_id
_entity_poly.type
_entity_poly.pdbx_seq_one_letter_code
_entity_poly.pdbx_strand_id
1 'polypeptide(L)'
;MARKIFRIRAVTFITLLVICIVPFFCLFFVTVKMMNEPPKNDREELLNRINQYIKSENKNLAHEGLACRVPILDVNAKEILDLIQPVPKVICNKTKDWVEVHGSILKISEWAKIKYGFIKCSFTDIIRETDHVQHQGMTTSSSTEYNLENSDVVQVFCMSENVQ
;
A
#
# COMPACT_ATOMS: atom_id res chain seq x y z
N MET A 1 -42.84 48.81 -62.39
CA MET A 1 -41.71 49.38 -61.62
C MET A 1 -41.79 49.11 -60.11
N ALA A 2 -42.98 49.18 -59.48
CA ALA A 2 -43.19 48.97 -58.03
C ALA A 2 -42.72 47.61 -57.45
N ARG A 3 -42.88 46.49 -58.19
CA ARG A 3 -42.45 45.15 -57.70
C ARG A 3 -40.93 45.00 -57.52
N LYS A 4 -40.11 45.73 -58.28
CA LYS A 4 -38.64 45.68 -58.16
C LYS A 4 -38.17 46.46 -56.92
N ILE A 5 -38.80 47.60 -56.62
CA ILE A 5 -38.48 48.43 -55.44
C ILE A 5 -38.89 47.71 -54.15
N PHE A 6 -40.05 47.01 -54.15
CA PHE A 6 -40.48 46.20 -53.01
C PHE A 6 -39.56 45.01 -52.76
N ARG A 7 -39.10 44.33 -53.83
CA ARG A 7 -38.11 43.25 -53.72
C ARG A 7 -36.75 43.74 -53.20
N ILE A 8 -36.27 44.89 -53.64
CA ILE A 8 -34.99 45.45 -53.16
C ILE A 8 -35.10 45.82 -51.68
N ARG A 9 -36.19 46.48 -51.26
CA ARG A 9 -36.41 46.84 -49.85
C ARG A 9 -36.58 45.60 -48.94
N ALA A 10 -37.24 44.56 -49.43
CA ALA A 10 -37.37 43.30 -48.72
C ALA A 10 -36.01 42.57 -48.60
N VAL A 11 -35.20 42.54 -49.65
CA VAL A 11 -33.87 41.94 -49.63
C VAL A 11 -32.94 42.68 -48.67
N THR A 12 -32.92 44.02 -48.69
CA THR A 12 -32.11 44.81 -47.76
C THR A 12 -32.53 44.61 -46.30
N PHE A 13 -33.82 44.43 -46.04
CA PHE A 13 -34.33 44.18 -44.70
C PHE A 13 -33.95 42.77 -44.20
N ILE A 14 -34.06 41.77 -45.07
CA ILE A 14 -33.64 40.39 -44.76
C ILE A 14 -32.13 40.33 -44.50
N THR A 15 -31.30 41.02 -45.30
CA THR A 15 -29.85 41.05 -45.08
C THR A 15 -29.49 41.70 -43.74
N LEU A 16 -30.16 42.78 -43.35
CA LEU A 16 -29.94 43.42 -42.05
C LEU A 16 -30.37 42.52 -40.87
N LEU A 17 -31.49 41.80 -41.01
CA LEU A 17 -31.94 40.84 -40.01
C LEU A 17 -30.93 39.69 -39.82
N VAL A 18 -30.40 39.13 -40.91
CA VAL A 18 -29.39 38.06 -40.84
C VAL A 18 -28.11 38.56 -40.18
N ILE A 19 -27.66 39.79 -40.51
CA ILE A 19 -26.47 40.40 -39.92
C ILE A 19 -26.64 40.63 -38.40
N CYS A 20 -27.86 40.85 -37.90
CA CYS A 20 -28.10 40.97 -36.46
C CYS A 20 -28.29 39.62 -35.75
N ILE A 21 -28.99 38.67 -36.38
CA ILE A 21 -29.35 37.39 -35.74
C ILE A 21 -28.16 36.45 -35.66
N VAL A 22 -27.34 36.37 -36.70
CA VAL A 22 -26.17 35.47 -36.74
C VAL A 22 -25.15 35.76 -35.64
N PRO A 23 -24.68 37.01 -35.41
CA PRO A 23 -23.74 37.28 -34.33
C PRO A 23 -24.37 37.07 -32.95
N PHE A 24 -25.67 37.36 -32.79
CA PHE A 24 -26.37 37.07 -31.54
C PHE A 24 -26.39 35.57 -31.22
N PHE A 25 -26.71 34.74 -32.21
CA PHE A 25 -26.64 33.28 -32.06
C PHE A 25 -25.22 32.78 -31.80
N CYS A 26 -24.21 33.32 -32.49
CA CYS A 26 -22.81 32.97 -32.24
C CYS A 26 -22.39 33.30 -30.81
N LEU A 27 -22.72 34.49 -30.31
CA LEU A 27 -22.44 34.89 -28.93
C LEU A 27 -23.17 33.97 -27.94
N PHE A 28 -24.45 33.68 -28.20
CA PHE A 28 -25.22 32.76 -27.36
C PHE A 28 -24.56 31.37 -27.30
N PHE A 29 -24.18 30.78 -28.44
CA PHE A 29 -23.51 29.47 -28.47
C PHE A 29 -22.15 29.47 -27.76
N VAL A 30 -21.37 30.55 -27.85
CA VAL A 30 -20.09 30.68 -27.14
C VAL A 30 -20.31 30.72 -25.63
N THR A 31 -21.29 31.50 -25.14
CA THR A 31 -21.60 31.58 -23.70
C THR A 31 -22.11 30.24 -23.13
N VAL A 32 -22.93 29.51 -23.88
CA VAL A 32 -23.42 28.18 -23.49
C VAL A 32 -22.29 27.16 -23.44
N LYS A 33 -21.33 27.20 -24.38
CA LYS A 33 -20.16 26.31 -24.34
C LYS A 33 -19.25 26.57 -23.15
N MET A 34 -19.04 27.84 -22.79
CA MET A 34 -18.25 28.22 -21.61
C MET A 34 -18.89 27.75 -20.30
N MET A 35 -20.22 27.73 -20.20
CA MET A 35 -20.92 27.22 -19.01
C MET A 35 -21.00 25.68 -18.95
N ASN A 36 -20.85 24.99 -20.08
CA ASN A 36 -20.93 23.53 -20.17
C ASN A 36 -19.56 22.83 -20.11
N GLU A 37 -18.45 23.57 -20.00
CA GLU A 37 -17.16 22.95 -19.74
C GLU A 37 -17.11 22.52 -18.27
N PRO A 38 -17.02 21.21 -17.96
CA PRO A 38 -16.93 20.77 -16.58
C PRO A 38 -15.67 21.37 -15.96
N PRO A 39 -15.70 21.79 -14.68
CA PRO A 39 -14.56 22.40 -14.01
C PRO A 39 -13.38 21.42 -14.04
N LYS A 40 -12.40 21.70 -14.89
CA LYS A 40 -11.18 20.89 -15.03
C LYS A 40 -10.26 21.03 -13.81
N ASN A 41 -10.54 22.01 -12.94
CA ASN A 41 -9.72 22.40 -11.80
C ASN A 41 -9.73 21.40 -10.63
N ASP A 42 -10.80 20.63 -10.43
CA ASP A 42 -10.92 19.83 -9.19
C ASP A 42 -9.85 18.74 -9.06
N ARG A 43 -9.45 18.11 -10.17
CA ARG A 43 -8.45 17.02 -10.13
C ARG A 43 -7.02 17.54 -10.03
N GLU A 44 -6.68 18.60 -10.75
CA GLU A 44 -5.33 19.17 -10.74
C GLU A 44 -5.04 19.86 -9.41
N GLU A 45 -6.03 20.55 -8.85
CA GLU A 45 -5.92 21.15 -7.52
C GLU A 45 -5.79 20.08 -6.42
N LEU A 46 -6.56 19.00 -6.52
CA LEU A 46 -6.44 17.86 -5.60
C LEU A 46 -5.03 17.24 -5.66
N LEU A 47 -4.50 17.00 -6.85
CA LEU A 47 -3.16 16.44 -7.02
C LEU A 47 -2.07 17.36 -6.47
N ASN A 48 -2.19 18.67 -6.65
CA ASN A 48 -1.26 19.63 -6.08
C ASN A 48 -1.29 19.63 -4.55
N ARG A 49 -2.47 19.52 -3.92
CA ARG A 49 -2.60 19.39 -2.46
C ARG A 49 -1.97 18.09 -1.95
N ILE A 50 -2.19 16.96 -2.63
CA ILE A 50 -1.55 15.67 -2.29
C ILE A 50 -0.02 15.76 -2.39
N ASN A 51 0.51 16.37 -3.45
CA ASN A 51 1.95 16.54 -3.63
C ASN A 51 2.58 17.44 -2.55
N GLN A 52 1.87 18.50 -2.14
CA GLN A 52 2.30 19.34 -1.01
C GLN A 52 2.27 18.57 0.33
N TYR A 53 1.29 17.69 0.55
CA TYR A 53 1.25 16.81 1.72
C TYR A 53 2.46 15.86 1.77
N ILE A 54 2.75 15.15 0.66
CA ILE A 54 3.89 14.21 0.58
C ILE A 54 5.21 14.94 0.84
N LYS A 55 5.35 16.17 0.33
CA LYS A 55 6.59 16.95 0.45
C LYS A 55 6.81 17.58 1.84
N SER A 56 5.75 17.83 2.60
CA SER A 56 5.83 18.64 3.82
C SER A 56 5.92 17.85 5.13
N GLU A 57 5.76 16.52 5.10
CA GLU A 57 5.69 15.63 6.30
C GLU A 57 4.74 16.13 7.41
N ASN A 58 3.83 17.06 7.07
CA ASN A 58 2.98 17.75 8.04
C ASN A 58 1.78 16.87 8.39
N LYS A 59 1.91 16.11 9.49
CA LYS A 59 0.89 15.21 10.04
C LYS A 59 -0.45 15.92 10.35
N ASN A 60 -0.44 17.24 10.51
CA ASN A 60 -1.62 18.03 10.91
C ASN A 60 -2.67 18.20 9.78
N LEU A 61 -2.29 18.06 8.50
CA LEU A 61 -3.25 18.12 7.38
C LEU A 61 -3.99 16.80 7.14
N ALA A 62 -3.62 15.71 7.82
CA ALA A 62 -4.34 14.43 7.74
C ALA A 62 -5.81 14.57 8.20
N HIS A 63 -6.11 15.56 9.05
CA HIS A 63 -7.46 15.85 9.52
C HIS A 63 -8.40 16.43 8.45
N GLU A 64 -7.86 16.97 7.34
CA GLU A 64 -8.65 17.54 6.23
C GLU A 64 -9.08 16.49 5.18
N GLY A 65 -8.91 15.19 5.47
CA GLY A 65 -9.37 14.11 4.57
C GLY A 65 -8.43 13.78 3.41
N LEU A 66 -7.22 14.36 3.39
CA LEU A 66 -6.19 14.10 2.39
C LEU A 66 -5.33 12.86 2.69
N ALA A 67 -5.34 12.36 3.94
CA ALA A 67 -4.66 11.14 4.32
C ALA A 67 -5.57 9.92 4.21
N CYS A 68 -5.01 8.78 3.82
CA CYS A 68 -5.69 7.49 3.92
C CYS A 68 -6.06 7.24 5.38
N ARG A 69 -7.36 7.16 5.67
CA ARG A 69 -7.83 6.73 6.98
C ARG A 69 -7.46 5.26 7.14
N VAL A 70 -6.73 4.92 8.20
CA VAL A 70 -6.56 3.53 8.59
C VAL A 70 -7.96 2.99 8.92
N PRO A 71 -8.45 1.97 8.22
CA PRO A 71 -9.76 1.42 8.50
C PRO A 71 -9.77 0.85 9.92
N ILE A 72 -10.81 1.18 10.70
CA ILE A 72 -11.08 0.51 11.96
C ILE A 72 -11.75 -0.81 11.58
N LEU A 73 -10.96 -1.88 11.56
CA LEU A 73 -11.41 -3.18 11.10
C LEU A 73 -11.18 -4.20 12.22
N ASP A 74 -12.23 -4.90 12.62
CA ASP A 74 -12.11 -6.02 13.54
C ASP A 74 -11.46 -7.20 12.80
N VAL A 75 -10.32 -7.67 13.31
CA VAL A 75 -9.56 -8.80 12.76
C VAL A 75 -10.39 -10.09 12.69
N ASN A 76 -11.44 -10.19 13.51
CA ASN A 76 -12.35 -11.33 13.55
C ASN A 76 -13.70 -11.05 12.87
N ALA A 77 -13.82 -9.95 12.11
CA ALA A 77 -15.03 -9.67 11.35
C ALA A 77 -15.30 -10.81 10.35
N LYS A 78 -16.54 -11.28 10.33
CA LYS A 78 -16.97 -12.42 9.51
C LYS A 78 -16.70 -12.17 8.03
N GLU A 79 -16.89 -10.93 7.57
CA GLU A 79 -16.69 -10.50 6.20
C GLU A 79 -15.23 -10.71 5.71
N ILE A 80 -14.25 -10.66 6.61
CA ILE A 80 -12.83 -10.88 6.31
C ILE A 80 -12.51 -12.36 6.39
N LEU A 81 -13.01 -13.04 7.43
CA LEU A 81 -12.78 -14.47 7.63
C LEU A 81 -13.35 -15.29 6.47
N ASP A 82 -14.46 -14.85 5.87
CA ASP A 82 -15.05 -15.46 4.68
C ASP A 82 -14.14 -15.33 3.43
N LEU A 83 -13.20 -14.37 3.40
CA LEU A 83 -12.19 -14.22 2.33
C LEU A 83 -10.94 -15.07 2.57
N ILE A 84 -10.69 -15.49 3.81
CA ILE A 84 -9.53 -16.28 4.19
C ILE A 84 -9.84 -17.76 3.93
N GLN A 85 -9.10 -18.35 2.99
CA GLN A 85 -9.23 -19.78 2.73
C GLN A 85 -8.55 -20.57 3.86
N PRO A 86 -9.18 -21.64 4.37
CA PRO A 86 -8.56 -22.47 5.38
C PRO A 86 -7.32 -23.15 4.79
N VAL A 87 -6.14 -22.81 5.32
CA VAL A 87 -4.89 -23.46 4.95
C VAL A 87 -4.72 -24.75 5.77
N PRO A 88 -4.21 -25.84 5.17
CA PRO A 88 -3.93 -27.06 5.92
C PRO A 88 -2.90 -26.78 7.01
N LYS A 89 -3.08 -27.43 8.16
CA LYS A 89 -2.12 -27.31 9.26
C LYS A 89 -0.76 -27.84 8.80
N VAL A 90 0.30 -27.11 9.15
CA VAL A 90 1.68 -27.59 8.98
C VAL A 90 1.86 -28.81 9.88
N ILE A 91 2.11 -29.98 9.28
CA ILE A 91 2.43 -31.20 10.01
C ILE A 91 3.94 -31.20 10.24
N CYS A 92 4.38 -30.79 11.43
CA CYS A 92 5.78 -30.93 11.83
C CYS A 92 6.15 -32.42 11.92
N ASN A 93 7.41 -32.76 11.62
CA ASN A 93 7.89 -34.13 11.75
C ASN A 93 7.74 -34.63 13.20
N LYS A 94 7.51 -35.93 13.39
CA LYS A 94 7.41 -36.55 14.73
C LYS A 94 8.75 -36.54 15.49
N THR A 95 9.86 -36.28 14.79
CA THR A 95 11.17 -36.15 15.42
C THR A 95 11.20 -34.87 16.25
N LYS A 96 11.58 -35.00 17.52
CA LYS A 96 11.80 -33.84 18.37
C LYS A 96 12.97 -33.01 17.83
N ASP A 97 12.87 -31.69 17.93
CA ASP A 97 13.92 -30.75 17.52
C ASP A 97 15.00 -30.61 18.58
N TRP A 98 16.25 -30.40 18.17
CA TRP A 98 17.37 -30.28 19.13
C TRP A 98 17.27 -29.02 19.98
N VAL A 99 16.63 -27.97 19.45
CA VAL A 99 16.39 -26.69 20.12
C VAL A 99 14.89 -26.42 20.16
N GLU A 100 14.40 -26.00 21.32
CA GLU A 100 13.02 -25.60 21.57
C GLU A 100 12.94 -24.08 21.72
N VAL A 101 11.85 -23.48 21.23
CA VAL A 101 11.61 -22.03 21.31
C VAL A 101 10.53 -21.74 22.33
N HIS A 102 10.86 -20.92 23.34
CA HIS A 102 9.98 -20.49 24.41
C HIS A 102 9.95 -18.96 24.47
N GLY A 103 9.01 -18.35 23.74
CA GLY A 103 8.99 -16.89 23.57
C GLY A 103 10.24 -16.41 22.82
N SER A 104 11.01 -15.52 23.44
CA SER A 104 12.30 -15.03 22.89
C SER A 104 13.50 -15.92 23.25
N ILE A 105 13.31 -17.03 23.96
CA ILE A 105 14.40 -17.88 24.44
C ILE A 105 14.45 -19.16 23.64
N LEU A 106 15.61 -19.45 23.04
CA LEU A 106 15.94 -20.71 22.40
C LEU A 106 16.72 -21.58 23.37
N LYS A 107 16.22 -22.77 23.67
CA LYS A 107 16.83 -23.69 24.62
C LYS A 107 17.18 -25.01 23.98
N ILE A 108 18.40 -25.49 24.21
CA ILE A 108 18.78 -26.84 23.79
C ILE A 108 17.96 -27.83 24.61
N SER A 109 17.19 -28.64 23.90
CA SER A 109 16.23 -29.58 24.46
C SER A 109 16.92 -30.65 25.30
N GLU A 110 16.24 -31.04 26.39
CA GLU A 110 16.79 -32.03 27.33
C GLU A 110 16.87 -33.42 26.68
N TRP A 111 15.91 -33.76 25.81
CA TRP A 111 15.93 -35.04 25.10
C TRP A 111 17.16 -35.16 24.20
N ALA A 112 17.60 -34.08 23.56
CA ALA A 112 18.76 -34.09 22.70
C ALA A 112 20.03 -34.26 23.53
N LYS A 113 20.14 -33.58 24.68
CA LYS A 113 21.27 -33.74 25.61
C LYS A 113 21.39 -35.17 26.15
N ILE A 114 20.26 -35.80 26.49
CA ILE A 114 20.24 -37.20 26.95
C ILE A 114 20.70 -38.15 25.84
N LYS A 115 20.24 -37.94 24.60
CA LYS A 115 20.51 -38.85 23.49
C LYS A 115 21.91 -38.66 22.89
N TYR A 116 22.36 -37.42 22.76
CA TYR A 116 23.58 -37.05 22.05
C TYR A 116 24.67 -36.51 23.00
N GLY A 117 24.48 -36.54 24.31
CA GLY A 117 25.45 -36.05 25.28
C GLY A 117 25.65 -34.53 25.24
N PHE A 118 26.91 -34.09 25.33
CA PHE A 118 27.23 -32.67 25.31
C PHE A 118 26.95 -32.08 23.92
N ILE A 119 26.07 -31.08 23.87
CA ILE A 119 25.70 -30.36 22.65
C ILE A 119 26.15 -28.90 22.80
N LYS A 120 26.79 -28.40 21.76
CA LYS A 120 27.12 -26.98 21.61
C LYS A 120 26.45 -26.44 20.35
N CYS A 121 25.66 -25.38 20.49
CA CYS A 121 24.99 -24.73 19.38
C CYS A 121 25.55 -23.33 19.14
N SER A 122 25.61 -22.94 17.88
CA SER A 122 25.88 -21.58 17.40
C SER A 122 24.58 -20.99 16.88
N PHE A 123 24.23 -19.83 17.41
CA PHE A 123 23.03 -19.08 17.09
C PHE A 123 23.46 -17.82 16.34
N THR A 124 23.03 -17.68 15.09
CA THR A 124 23.36 -16.55 14.23
C THR A 124 22.08 -15.80 13.88
N ASP A 125 21.95 -14.56 14.37
CA ASP A 125 20.80 -13.72 14.03
C ASP A 125 20.76 -13.46 12.53
N ILE A 126 19.57 -13.49 11.93
CA ILE A 126 19.35 -13.09 10.53
C ILE A 126 18.67 -11.72 10.55
N ILE A 127 19.42 -10.67 10.24
CA ILE A 127 18.95 -9.29 10.31
C ILE A 127 18.43 -8.89 8.93
N ARG A 128 17.22 -8.33 8.90
CA ARG A 128 16.57 -7.82 7.68
C ARG A 128 16.82 -6.32 7.56
N GLU A 129 17.42 -5.90 6.45
CA GLU A 129 17.53 -4.47 6.10
C GLU A 129 16.32 -4.01 5.30
N THR A 130 15.83 -4.86 4.40
CA THR A 130 14.65 -4.61 3.56
C THR A 130 13.87 -5.92 3.36
N ASP A 131 12.70 -5.83 2.72
CA ASP A 131 11.86 -6.99 2.41
C ASP A 131 12.55 -8.03 1.49
N HIS A 132 13.66 -7.66 0.86
CA HIS A 132 14.40 -8.52 -0.08
C HIS A 132 15.88 -8.70 0.29
N VAL A 133 16.38 -7.98 1.30
CA VAL A 133 17.79 -7.99 1.67
C VAL A 133 17.92 -8.35 3.15
N GLN A 134 18.67 -9.42 3.40
CA GLN A 134 18.99 -9.91 4.73
C GLN A 134 20.50 -10.19 4.83
N HIS A 135 21.06 -10.03 6.02
CA HIS A 135 22.43 -10.36 6.33
C HIS A 135 22.54 -11.12 7.65
N GLN A 136 23.64 -11.86 7.82
CA GLN A 136 23.93 -12.54 9.08
C GLN A 136 24.46 -11.53 10.10
N GLY A 137 23.87 -11.52 11.28
CA GLY A 137 24.30 -10.76 12.44
C GLY A 137 25.39 -11.48 13.23
N MET A 138 25.48 -11.14 14.53
CA MET A 138 26.45 -11.75 15.43
C MET A 138 26.11 -13.23 15.66
N THR A 139 27.14 -14.07 15.72
CA THR A 139 26.98 -15.48 16.11
C THR A 139 27.36 -15.67 17.57
N THR A 140 26.44 -16.19 18.37
CA THR A 140 26.66 -16.52 19.77
C THR A 140 26.64 -18.03 19.95
N SER A 141 27.69 -18.59 20.55
CA SER A 141 27.74 -20.03 20.86
C SER A 141 27.34 -20.28 22.30
N SER A 142 26.43 -21.23 22.53
CA SER A 142 25.93 -21.62 23.85
C SER A 142 25.66 -23.13 23.91
N SER A 143 25.78 -23.70 25.10
CA SER A 143 25.47 -25.11 25.41
C SER A 143 24.18 -25.27 26.23
N THR A 144 23.49 -24.16 26.51
CA THR A 144 22.24 -24.16 27.29
C THR A 144 21.12 -23.48 26.53
N GLU A 145 21.22 -22.18 26.36
CA GLU A 145 20.18 -21.33 25.81
C GLU A 145 20.75 -20.07 25.15
N TYR A 146 19.91 -19.42 24.36
CA TYR A 146 20.16 -18.17 23.68
C TYR A 146 18.90 -17.31 23.71
N ASN A 147 19.06 -16.02 23.96
CA ASN A 147 17.96 -15.06 23.95
C ASN A 147 18.00 -14.26 22.64
N LEU A 148 16.85 -14.14 21.97
CA LEU A 148 16.69 -13.32 20.78
C LEU A 148 16.71 -11.84 21.17
N GLU A 149 17.78 -11.14 20.80
CA GLU A 149 17.95 -9.72 21.11
C GLU A 149 17.81 -8.83 19.87
N ASN A 150 18.42 -9.22 18.76
CA ASN A 150 18.52 -8.36 17.57
C ASN A 150 17.65 -8.80 16.40
N SER A 151 17.13 -10.03 16.40
CA SER A 151 16.27 -10.55 15.34
C SER A 151 15.22 -11.53 15.86
N ASP A 152 14.08 -11.59 15.16
CA ASP A 152 13.04 -12.60 15.34
C ASP A 152 13.34 -13.90 14.56
N VAL A 153 14.40 -13.89 13.74
CA VAL A 153 14.85 -15.04 12.94
C VAL A 153 16.30 -15.34 13.26
N VAL A 154 16.57 -16.60 13.61
CA VAL A 154 17.92 -17.08 13.96
C VAL A 154 18.24 -18.36 13.22
N GLN A 155 19.46 -18.45 12.70
CA GLN A 155 20.03 -19.66 12.15
C GLN A 155 20.75 -20.42 13.27
N VAL A 156 20.41 -21.70 13.43
CA VAL A 156 20.96 -22.55 14.50
C VAL A 156 21.78 -23.67 13.90
N PHE A 157 23.01 -23.81 14.39
CA PHE A 157 23.88 -24.91 14.03
C PHE A 157 24.41 -25.60 15.28
N CYS A 158 24.08 -26.88 15.47
CA CYS A 158 24.45 -27.63 16.66
C CYS A 158 25.43 -28.76 16.33
N MET A 159 26.43 -28.94 17.20
CA MET A 159 27.39 -30.03 17.16
C MET A 159 27.31 -30.83 18.47
N SER A 160 27.51 -32.13 18.36
CA SER A 160 27.63 -33.06 19.49
C SER A 160 28.93 -33.85 19.35
N GLU A 161 29.56 -34.18 20.48
CA GLU A 161 30.76 -35.03 20.52
C GLU A 161 30.42 -36.53 20.46
N ASN A 162 29.16 -36.92 20.73
CA ASN A 162 28.68 -38.29 20.66
C ASN A 162 27.79 -38.49 19.43
N VAL A 163 28.38 -38.36 18.24
CA VAL A 163 27.74 -38.82 17.01
C VAL A 163 27.89 -40.34 16.93
N GLN A 164 26.96 -41.06 17.56
CA GLN A 164 26.74 -42.50 17.34
C GLN A 164 25.68 -42.73 16.27
#